data_AF-A0A3R7G344-F1
#
_entry.id   AF-A0A3R7G344-F1
#
_cell.length_a   1.000
_cell.length_b   1.000
_cell.length_c   1.000
_cell.angle_alpha   90.00
_cell.angle_beta   90.00
_cell.angle_gamma   90.00
#
_symmetry.space_group_name_H-M   'P 1'
#
loop_
_entity.id
_entity.type
_entity.pdbx_description
1 polymer ?
#
loop_
_entity_poly.entity_id
_entity_poly.type
_entity_poly.pdbx_seq_one_letter_code
_entity_poly.pdbx_strand_id
1 'polypeptide(L)'
;MEFLVHNISHSDLVVELSWLREDGTANSSVAAKSSTSRPVVGSVNVDGTTVPLSVLGRPKFSLFQQTSEQILERVQQLRRPQGNATEAAAELSVPGPQDVPPVLHPSLLDITGDRWKARCQDTQSPIGFNLADAPIPISSKELLRDFQLRGEVETTQLVDRYWDRVGITAVYFPLVALLLPKWTKVLEEFQSEGSRQLVYLISGAGIPRNVEHSRSGNSTESTAQLIVLFVHQYYPMTAIQVHSGSNIFRFDDNVQFMTRELRPLLEAHRETLVDRCGEAWKSHFHVTIAYADGPPARLSALNASLRMYKPSYLHIWQLKTFWHERKLSIADVDFHSFENIEASPCVSPSKSDTMTQKVVHEMRLFRDQFLAAEHEGEVASFWLRKSRKPVLAVLLIEKPATVAGEQPTIIVQRGMNCEVSMPTGSLCAERNAIGSALASDPTLTRRSLKMIAVLGLNLAEFATSTSNEVLPIRIHLGSAGSIQSASAATKTEPQVPSIPIPRVNGGGGTGRGKRASSENKNANLLSPRKPKRPRTFSFDEAAVEQMVRAGSAPDRNPLAPCGACKEWLVKIAEANPSFRVVTFENSRCRNVYIKQLM
;
A
#
# COMPACT_ATOMS: atom_id res chain seq x y z
N MET A 1 -0.06 -1.77 12.21
CA MET A 1 1.41 -1.73 12.01
C MET A 1 1.66 -1.28 10.59
N GLU A 2 2.46 -0.24 10.46
CA GLU A 2 2.78 0.42 9.20
C GLU A 2 4.27 0.24 8.93
N PHE A 3 4.61 -0.29 7.75
CA PHE A 3 5.97 -0.57 7.34
C PHE A 3 6.30 0.29 6.12
N LEU A 4 7.34 1.11 6.20
CA LEU A 4 7.93 1.77 5.05
C LEU A 4 9.24 1.06 4.69
N VAL A 5 9.32 0.51 3.49
CA VAL A 5 10.52 -0.19 3.01
C VAL A 5 11.22 0.68 1.98
N HIS A 6 12.41 1.18 2.32
CA HIS A 6 13.22 2.07 1.50
C HIS A 6 14.54 1.43 1.12
N ASN A 7 14.82 1.38 -0.18
CA ASN A 7 16.12 0.95 -0.68
C ASN A 7 17.07 2.15 -0.76
N ILE A 8 18.16 2.10 0.00
CA ILE A 8 19.14 3.18 0.02
C ILE A 8 20.04 3.10 -1.21
N SER A 9 20.21 4.25 -1.87
CA SER A 9 21.15 4.46 -2.97
C SER A 9 22.15 5.56 -2.66
N HIS A 10 23.12 5.77 -3.55
CA HIS A 10 24.06 6.88 -3.47
C HIS A 10 23.39 8.26 -3.59
N SER A 11 22.16 8.33 -4.08
CA SER A 11 21.37 9.56 -4.14
C SER A 11 20.76 9.97 -2.80
N ASP A 12 20.72 9.07 -1.81
CA ASP A 12 20.25 9.37 -0.46
C ASP A 12 21.21 10.26 0.33
N LEU A 13 22.46 10.41 -0.08
CA LEU A 13 23.45 11.22 0.62
C LEU A 13 23.94 12.37 -0.25
N VAL A 14 23.79 13.59 0.24
CA VAL A 14 24.39 14.81 -0.32
C VAL A 14 25.12 15.53 0.80
N VAL A 15 26.30 16.07 0.52
CA VAL A 15 27.07 16.86 1.48
C VAL A 15 27.15 18.32 1.04
N GLU A 16 27.25 19.24 1.99
CA GLU A 16 27.75 20.59 1.74
C GLU A 16 29.24 20.63 2.04
N LEU A 17 30.01 21.09 1.06
CA LEU A 17 31.42 21.38 1.21
C LEU A 17 31.56 22.90 1.31
N SER A 18 32.30 23.38 2.30
CA SER A 18 32.59 24.81 2.46
C SER A 18 34.08 25.08 2.62
N TRP A 19 34.48 26.28 2.20
CA TRP A 19 35.80 26.81 2.49
C TRP A 19 35.93 27.16 3.98
N LEU A 20 36.96 26.61 4.64
CA LEU A 20 37.21 26.77 6.07
C LEU A 20 38.15 27.95 6.35
N ARG A 21 37.94 28.60 7.48
CA ARG A 21 38.81 29.65 8.03
C ARG A 21 40.08 29.07 8.61
N GLU A 22 41.04 29.95 8.93
CA GLU A 22 42.30 29.55 9.58
C GLU A 22 42.09 28.86 10.94
N ASP A 23 41.03 29.21 11.66
CA ASP A 23 40.62 28.62 12.94
C ASP A 23 39.88 27.27 12.80
N GLY A 24 39.70 26.77 11.58
CA GLY A 24 39.04 25.50 11.28
C GLY A 24 37.51 25.56 11.26
N THR A 25 36.90 26.74 11.46
CA THR A 25 35.44 26.93 11.36
C THR A 25 35.02 27.24 9.92
N ALA A 26 33.74 26.99 9.57
CA ALA A 26 33.23 27.34 8.25
C ALA A 26 33.14 28.87 8.06
N ASN A 27 33.47 29.38 6.86
CA ASN A 27 33.14 30.75 6.48
C ASN A 27 31.60 30.93 6.47
N SER A 28 31.05 31.48 7.55
CA SER A 28 29.60 31.59 7.76
C SER A 28 28.92 32.43 6.68
N SER A 29 28.02 31.82 5.90
CA SER A 29 26.96 32.51 5.16
C SER A 29 25.65 32.64 5.96
N VAL A 30 25.62 32.22 7.24
CA VAL A 30 24.36 31.97 7.99
C VAL A 30 23.88 33.18 8.80
N ALA A 31 24.52 34.35 8.68
CA ALA A 31 24.16 35.54 9.47
C ALA A 31 23.60 36.74 8.68
N ALA A 32 23.14 36.58 7.44
CA ALA A 32 22.48 37.66 6.69
C ALA A 32 21.03 37.30 6.36
N LYS A 33 20.10 37.70 7.25
CA LYS A 33 18.68 37.83 6.89
C LYS A 33 18.56 38.92 5.81
N SER A 34 18.48 38.51 4.55
CA SER A 34 18.15 39.39 3.43
C SER A 34 16.83 38.95 2.83
N SER A 35 15.79 39.75 3.07
CA SER A 35 14.49 39.64 2.41
C SER A 35 14.61 40.17 0.98
N THR A 36 14.89 39.33 -0.01
CA THR A 36 14.35 39.41 -1.39
C THR A 36 14.98 38.35 -2.32
N SER A 37 14.11 37.58 -2.95
CA SER A 37 14.23 36.79 -4.19
C SER A 37 15.61 36.66 -4.88
N ARG A 38 16.43 35.69 -4.46
CA ARG A 38 17.26 34.71 -5.23
C ARG A 38 18.33 34.13 -4.28
N PRO A 39 18.71 32.85 -4.40
CA PRO A 39 19.65 32.24 -3.47
C PRO A 39 21.05 32.82 -3.70
N VAL A 40 21.50 33.69 -2.80
CA VAL A 40 22.92 34.08 -2.75
C VAL A 40 23.65 32.96 -2.01
N VAL A 41 24.21 32.02 -2.77
CA VAL A 41 25.35 31.23 -2.27
C VAL A 41 26.38 32.29 -1.87
N GLY A 42 26.66 32.40 -0.57
CA GLY A 42 27.64 33.38 -0.09
C GLY A 42 28.91 33.23 -0.92
N SER A 43 29.47 34.34 -1.38
CA SER A 43 30.67 34.33 -2.20
C SER A 43 31.70 35.27 -1.59
N VAL A 44 32.97 34.95 -1.79
CA VAL A 44 34.10 35.76 -1.33
C VAL A 44 34.89 36.19 -2.55
N ASN A 45 35.29 37.46 -2.58
CA ASN A 45 36.21 37.96 -3.58
C ASN A 45 37.64 37.64 -3.16
N VAL A 46 38.30 36.76 -3.92
CA VAL A 46 39.72 36.41 -3.77
C VAL A 46 40.43 36.94 -5.00
N ASP A 47 41.39 37.85 -4.83
CA ASP A 47 42.17 38.47 -5.92
C ASP A 47 41.30 39.04 -7.07
N GLY A 48 40.17 39.67 -6.72
CA GLY A 48 39.23 40.26 -7.68
C GLY A 48 38.30 39.25 -8.38
N THR A 49 38.38 37.96 -8.04
CA THR A 49 37.51 36.89 -8.55
C THR A 49 36.49 36.46 -7.49
N THR A 50 35.21 36.38 -7.87
CA THR A 50 34.14 35.91 -6.97
C THR A 50 34.12 34.38 -6.90
N VAL A 51 34.37 33.83 -5.71
CA VAL A 51 34.43 32.38 -5.44
C VAL A 51 33.29 31.97 -4.50
N PRO A 52 32.59 30.84 -4.74
CA PRO A 52 31.53 30.39 -3.82
C PRO A 52 32.10 29.98 -2.45
N LEU A 53 31.34 30.21 -1.38
CA LEU A 53 31.67 29.78 0.00
C LEU A 53 31.29 28.33 0.27
N SER A 54 30.26 27.82 -0.42
CA SER A 54 29.85 26.42 -0.31
C SER A 54 29.36 25.85 -1.64
N VAL A 55 29.55 24.55 -1.82
CA VAL A 55 29.03 23.77 -2.95
C VAL A 55 28.42 22.47 -2.45
N LEU A 56 27.41 21.96 -3.15
CA LEU A 56 26.92 20.61 -2.87
C LEU A 56 27.85 19.59 -3.50
N GLY A 57 28.08 18.48 -2.80
CA GLY A 57 28.88 17.36 -3.27
C GLY A 57 28.14 16.04 -3.07
N ARG A 58 28.47 15.05 -3.89
CA ARG A 58 28.19 13.64 -3.62
C ARG A 58 29.50 12.87 -3.63
N PRO A 59 29.76 12.00 -2.64
CA PRO A 59 30.93 11.15 -2.70
C PRO A 59 30.90 10.28 -3.96
N LYS A 60 32.04 10.10 -4.62
CA LYS A 60 32.16 9.17 -5.73
C LYS A 60 31.83 7.76 -5.25
N PHE A 61 31.33 6.96 -6.19
CA PHE A 61 30.89 5.59 -5.93
C PHE A 61 31.92 4.73 -5.18
N SER A 62 33.22 4.84 -5.49
CA SER A 62 34.28 4.05 -4.85
C SER A 62 34.62 4.47 -3.42
N LEU A 63 34.22 5.68 -3.00
CA LEU A 63 34.60 6.30 -1.74
C LEU A 63 33.39 6.55 -0.83
N PHE A 64 32.21 6.17 -1.30
CA PHE A 64 30.96 6.46 -0.63
C PHE A 64 30.91 5.91 0.79
N GLN A 65 31.33 4.66 0.99
CA GLN A 65 31.35 4.04 2.32
C GLN A 65 32.33 4.77 3.26
N GLN A 66 33.55 5.04 2.79
CA GLN A 66 34.57 5.72 3.59
C GLN A 66 34.10 7.12 4.03
N THR A 67 33.51 7.89 3.10
CA THR A 67 32.97 9.21 3.45
C THR A 67 31.80 9.10 4.42
N SER A 68 30.88 8.15 4.20
CA SER A 68 29.74 7.91 5.11
C SER A 68 30.18 7.46 6.51
N GLU A 69 31.22 6.64 6.62
CA GLU A 69 31.82 6.23 7.91
C GLU A 69 32.41 7.42 8.66
N GLN A 70 33.20 8.26 8.00
CA GLN A 70 33.76 9.47 8.62
C GLN A 70 32.66 10.41 9.12
N ILE A 71 31.59 10.58 8.34
CA ILE A 71 30.42 11.36 8.75
C ILE A 71 29.74 10.72 9.97
N LEU A 72 29.54 9.40 9.95
CA LEU A 72 28.92 8.66 11.04
C LEU A 72 29.71 8.78 12.34
N GLU A 73 31.01 8.53 12.29
CA GLU A 73 31.91 8.68 13.43
C GLU A 73 31.83 10.09 14.00
N ARG A 74 31.86 11.11 13.12
CA ARG A 74 31.77 12.50 13.55
C ARG A 74 30.43 12.80 14.22
N VAL A 75 29.32 12.40 13.63
CA VAL A 75 27.98 12.59 14.20
C VAL A 75 27.86 11.86 15.55
N GLN A 76 28.41 10.65 15.68
CA GLN A 76 28.40 9.90 16.93
C GLN A 76 29.27 10.55 18.02
N GLN A 77 30.46 11.05 17.69
CA GLN A 77 31.32 11.79 18.62
C GLN A 77 30.59 13.01 19.18
N LEU A 78 29.87 13.74 18.34
CA LEU A 78 29.13 14.95 18.72
C LEU A 78 27.86 14.64 19.54
N ARG A 79 27.36 13.40 19.48
CA ARG A 79 26.26 12.91 20.33
C ARG A 79 26.71 12.46 21.72
N ARG A 80 27.99 12.14 21.93
CA ARG A 80 28.50 11.77 23.26
C ARG A 80 28.54 13.03 24.13
N PRO A 81 27.97 13.00 25.36
CA PRO A 81 28.05 14.15 26.25
C PRO A 81 29.52 14.50 26.51
N GLN A 82 29.87 15.79 26.44
CA GLN A 82 31.16 16.29 26.94
C GLN A 82 31.18 16.16 28.47
N GLY A 83 31.41 14.95 28.96
CA GLY A 83 31.62 14.62 30.35
C GLY A 83 32.87 13.76 30.45
N ASN A 84 33.94 14.38 30.97
CA ASN A 84 35.22 13.84 31.43
C ASN A 84 35.59 12.42 30.96
N ALA A 85 36.66 12.37 30.17
CA ALA A 85 37.47 11.18 30.01
C ALA A 85 37.99 10.72 31.39
N THR A 86 37.34 9.73 31.98
CA THR A 86 37.94 8.79 32.94
C THR A 86 36.96 7.64 33.15
N GLU A 87 37.47 6.43 32.93
CA GLU A 87 36.91 5.14 33.37
C GLU A 87 35.59 4.66 32.74
N ALA A 88 35.70 3.82 31.72
CA ALA A 88 35.20 2.43 31.79
C ALA A 88 35.45 1.75 30.43
N ALA A 89 36.58 1.04 30.34
CA ALA A 89 36.67 -0.09 29.44
C ALA A 89 35.71 -1.16 29.96
N ALA A 90 34.64 -1.45 29.23
CA ALA A 90 33.79 -2.61 29.46
C ALA A 90 33.52 -3.28 28.11
N GLU A 91 34.26 -4.36 27.94
CA GLU A 91 34.22 -5.47 26.98
C GLU A 91 32.95 -5.63 26.13
N LEU A 92 33.19 -5.73 24.81
CA LEU A 92 32.29 -6.34 23.83
C LEU A 92 32.12 -7.83 24.15
N SER A 93 31.02 -8.18 24.81
CA SER A 93 30.52 -9.56 24.86
C SER A 93 29.12 -9.63 24.28
N VAL A 94 28.94 -10.59 23.37
CA VAL A 94 27.69 -10.92 22.67
C VAL A 94 26.63 -11.42 23.66
N PRO A 95 25.41 -10.86 23.72
CA PRO A 95 24.33 -11.45 24.50
C PRO A 95 23.54 -12.46 23.68
N GLY A 96 23.29 -13.62 24.28
CA GLY A 96 22.35 -14.63 23.79
C GLY A 96 20.88 -14.23 23.97
N PRO A 97 19.94 -15.07 23.52
CA PRO A 97 18.54 -14.70 23.32
C PRO A 97 17.75 -14.86 24.63
N GLN A 98 17.81 -13.86 25.50
CA GLN A 98 16.83 -13.55 26.56
C GLN A 98 17.41 -12.42 27.41
N ASP A 99 17.37 -11.19 26.92
CA ASP A 99 17.40 -9.97 27.74
C ASP A 99 17.09 -8.77 26.85
N VAL A 100 15.92 -8.16 27.05
CA VAL A 100 15.56 -6.89 26.42
C VAL A 100 16.16 -5.79 27.31
N PRO A 101 17.13 -4.98 26.83
CA PRO A 101 17.60 -3.86 27.64
C PRO A 101 16.45 -2.87 27.85
N PRO A 102 16.31 -2.28 29.05
CA PRO A 102 15.27 -1.31 29.29
C PRO A 102 15.47 -0.11 28.37
N VAL A 103 14.36 0.33 27.79
CA VAL A 103 14.21 1.57 27.02
C VAL A 103 14.96 2.68 27.75
N LEU A 104 16.04 3.18 27.13
CA LEU A 104 16.77 4.34 27.63
C LEU A 104 15.78 5.50 27.82
N HIS A 105 15.72 5.98 29.06
CA HIS A 105 14.82 7.04 29.50
C HIS A 105 15.02 8.30 28.63
N PRO A 106 13.94 8.93 28.08
CA PRO A 106 14.04 10.06 27.14
C PRO A 106 14.71 11.33 27.67
N SER A 107 15.07 11.39 28.95
CA SER A 107 15.56 12.60 29.63
C SER A 107 17.10 12.67 29.77
N LEU A 108 17.87 11.81 29.10
CA LEU A 108 19.35 11.88 29.06
C LEU A 108 19.90 12.35 27.70
N LEU A 109 19.03 12.84 26.81
CA LEU A 109 19.38 13.37 25.50
C LEU A 109 18.91 14.83 25.38
N ASP A 110 19.45 15.73 26.20
CA ASP A 110 19.22 17.17 26.05
C ASP A 110 20.09 17.75 24.91
N ILE A 111 19.90 17.20 23.69
CA ILE A 111 20.45 17.72 22.42
C ILE A 111 19.38 18.61 21.77
N THR A 112 18.90 19.60 22.53
CA THR A 112 17.73 20.43 22.18
C THR A 112 18.09 21.69 21.38
N GLY A 113 19.37 21.97 21.15
CA GLY A 113 19.79 23.13 20.36
C GLY A 113 19.48 22.99 18.86
N ASP A 114 18.83 24.00 18.27
CA ASP A 114 18.58 24.09 16.82
C ASP A 114 19.87 24.09 15.96
N ARG A 115 21.03 24.32 16.59
CA ARG A 115 22.34 24.49 15.92
C ARG A 115 22.80 23.28 15.10
N TRP A 116 22.42 22.07 15.51
CA TRP A 116 22.84 20.80 14.89
C TRP A 116 21.92 20.31 13.76
N LYS A 117 20.78 20.99 13.57
CA LYS A 117 19.72 20.56 12.66
C LYS A 117 19.91 21.23 11.31
N ALA A 118 20.22 20.46 10.27
CA ALA A 118 20.16 21.00 8.92
C ALA A 118 18.69 21.14 8.52
N ARG A 119 18.29 22.37 8.15
CA ARG A 119 16.96 22.67 7.62
C ARG A 119 17.08 23.08 6.17
N CYS A 120 16.16 22.59 5.35
CA CYS A 120 16.00 23.11 3.99
C CYS A 120 15.62 24.59 4.11
N GLN A 121 16.39 25.49 3.49
CA GLN A 121 16.20 26.94 3.66
C GLN A 121 14.79 27.38 3.26
N ASP A 122 14.22 26.79 2.21
CA ASP A 122 12.90 27.16 1.70
C ASP A 122 11.74 26.53 2.45
N THR A 123 11.87 25.28 2.93
CA THR A 123 10.76 24.55 3.58
C THR A 123 10.88 24.44 5.08
N GLN A 124 12.01 24.87 5.66
CA GLN A 124 12.38 24.75 7.08
C GLN A 124 12.30 23.31 7.64
N SER A 125 12.18 22.32 6.75
CA SER A 125 12.04 20.91 7.08
C SER A 125 13.39 20.31 7.45
N PRO A 126 13.45 19.39 8.42
CA PRO A 126 14.67 18.68 8.75
C PRO A 126 15.11 17.88 7.53
N ILE A 127 16.37 18.07 7.13
CA ILE A 127 16.92 17.43 5.93
C ILE A 127 18.23 16.68 6.23
N GLY A 128 18.82 16.88 7.41
CA GLY A 128 19.98 16.09 7.86
C GLY A 128 20.71 16.73 9.04
N PHE A 129 22.04 16.73 9.00
CA PHE A 129 22.92 17.17 10.08
C PHE A 129 23.71 18.43 9.68
N ASN A 130 23.74 19.42 10.58
CA ASN A 130 24.59 20.60 10.45
C ASN A 130 25.89 20.37 11.22
N LEU A 131 27.02 20.54 10.55
CA LEU A 131 28.38 20.35 11.07
C LEU A 131 29.22 21.63 10.95
N ALA A 132 28.62 22.81 10.72
CA ALA A 132 29.35 24.05 10.46
C ALA A 132 30.30 24.46 11.61
N ASP A 133 29.92 24.20 12.86
CA ASP A 133 30.75 24.48 14.04
C ASP A 133 31.84 23.43 14.30
N ALA A 134 31.76 22.30 13.59
CA ALA A 134 32.51 21.09 13.86
C ALA A 134 32.79 20.31 12.55
N PRO A 135 33.30 20.97 11.50
CA PRO A 135 33.36 20.41 10.15
C PRO A 135 34.30 19.20 10.08
N ILE A 136 34.08 18.34 9.09
CA ILE A 136 35.00 17.23 8.79
C ILE A 136 35.99 17.75 7.75
N PRO A 137 37.26 17.98 8.12
CA PRO A 137 38.25 18.53 7.19
C PRO A 137 38.57 17.53 6.09
N ILE A 138 38.76 18.05 4.87
CA ILE A 138 39.17 17.31 3.69
C ILE A 138 40.64 17.67 3.44
N SER A 139 41.56 16.81 3.85
CA SER A 139 42.97 17.15 4.08
C SER A 139 43.89 17.17 2.84
N SER A 140 43.38 17.04 1.61
CA SER A 140 44.22 17.08 0.39
C SER A 140 43.48 17.69 -0.81
N LYS A 141 44.22 18.37 -1.70
CA LYS A 141 43.69 18.87 -2.98
C LYS A 141 43.20 17.73 -3.89
N GLU A 142 43.73 16.52 -3.72
CA GLU A 142 43.30 15.33 -4.45
C GLU A 142 41.91 14.83 -4.00
N LEU A 143 41.53 15.05 -2.73
CA LEU A 143 40.24 14.64 -2.15
C LEU A 143 39.04 15.48 -2.65
N LEU A 144 39.21 16.70 -3.19
CA LEU A 144 38.08 17.38 -3.86
C LEU A 144 37.61 16.62 -5.10
N ARG A 145 38.54 15.94 -5.79
CA ARG A 145 38.22 15.07 -6.92
C ARG A 145 37.41 13.85 -6.50
N ASP A 146 37.36 13.52 -5.21
CA ASP A 146 36.61 12.38 -4.70
C ASP A 146 35.10 12.66 -4.57
N PHE A 147 34.71 13.92 -4.80
CA PHE A 147 33.32 14.33 -4.84
C PHE A 147 32.90 14.69 -6.27
N GLN A 148 31.68 14.30 -6.62
CA GLN A 148 30.96 14.92 -7.71
C GLN A 148 30.40 16.25 -7.19
N LEU A 149 30.96 17.37 -7.64
CA LEU A 149 30.54 18.71 -7.21
C LEU A 149 29.34 19.21 -8.03
N ARG A 150 28.48 19.98 -7.38
CA ARG A 150 27.40 20.73 -8.02
C ARG A 150 27.90 22.12 -8.38
N GLY A 151 27.91 22.42 -9.67
CA GLY A 151 28.22 23.74 -10.21
C GLY A 151 28.43 23.66 -11.71
N GLU A 152 28.69 24.80 -12.34
CA GLU A 152 29.19 24.82 -13.71
C GLU A 152 30.67 24.39 -13.72
N VAL A 153 31.20 24.09 -14.90
CA VAL A 153 32.62 23.74 -15.06
C VAL A 153 33.51 24.85 -14.49
N GLU A 154 33.10 26.10 -14.69
CA GLU A 154 33.75 27.29 -14.15
C GLU A 154 33.75 27.30 -12.62
N THR A 155 32.61 26.98 -11.98
CA THR A 155 32.51 26.89 -10.52
C THR A 155 33.47 25.84 -9.96
N THR A 156 33.57 24.68 -10.63
CA THR A 156 34.46 23.60 -10.24
C THR A 156 35.93 24.01 -10.36
N GLN A 157 36.30 24.67 -11.47
CA GLN A 157 37.65 25.19 -11.68
C GLN A 157 38.03 26.29 -10.69
N LEU A 158 37.08 27.15 -10.33
CA LEU A 158 37.28 28.19 -9.31
C LEU A 158 37.52 27.55 -7.94
N VAL A 159 36.69 26.58 -7.54
CA VAL A 159 36.87 25.82 -6.30
C VAL A 159 38.24 25.13 -6.27
N ASP A 160 38.59 24.38 -7.32
CA ASP A 160 39.88 23.68 -7.39
C ASP A 160 41.10 24.62 -7.34
N ARG A 161 40.95 25.85 -7.85
CA ARG A 161 42.03 26.85 -7.86
C ARG A 161 42.20 27.54 -6.52
N TYR A 162 41.09 27.97 -5.90
CA TYR A 162 41.11 28.90 -4.77
C TYR A 162 40.86 28.25 -3.41
N TRP A 163 40.14 27.13 -3.34
CA TRP A 163 39.93 26.46 -2.06
C TRP A 163 41.18 25.69 -1.63
N ASP A 164 41.74 26.09 -0.49
CA ASP A 164 42.94 25.49 0.11
C ASP A 164 42.63 24.65 1.36
N ARG A 165 41.55 24.96 2.08
CA ARG A 165 41.05 24.23 3.25
C ARG A 165 39.55 23.97 3.13
N VAL A 166 39.15 22.74 2.88
CA VAL A 166 37.73 22.40 2.66
C VAL A 166 37.27 21.47 3.77
N GLY A 167 36.00 21.57 4.16
CA GLY A 167 35.39 20.60 5.05
C GLY A 167 33.94 20.31 4.68
N ILE A 168 33.47 19.13 5.10
CA ILE A 168 32.04 18.81 5.11
C ILE A 168 31.40 19.57 6.26
N THR A 169 30.52 20.50 5.92
CA THR A 169 29.85 21.41 6.88
C THR A 169 28.37 21.08 7.07
N ALA A 170 27.77 20.31 6.16
CA ALA A 170 26.43 19.77 6.34
C ALA A 170 26.26 18.46 5.58
N VAL A 171 25.29 17.66 6.04
CA VAL A 171 24.93 16.37 5.46
C VAL A 171 23.42 16.33 5.29
N TYR A 172 22.97 15.91 4.11
CA TYR A 172 21.58 15.95 3.67
C TYR A 172 21.11 14.57 3.21
N PHE A 173 19.90 14.21 3.60
CA PHE A 173 19.17 12.99 3.19
C PHE A 173 17.93 13.34 2.36
N PRO A 174 18.09 13.90 1.14
CA PRO A 174 16.99 14.54 0.41
C PRO A 174 15.82 13.59 0.12
N LEU A 175 16.09 12.32 -0.17
CA LEU A 175 15.04 11.35 -0.50
C LEU A 175 14.22 10.98 0.74
N VAL A 176 14.87 10.61 1.84
CA VAL A 176 14.19 10.29 3.10
C VAL A 176 13.48 11.51 3.69
N ALA A 177 14.09 12.69 3.61
CA ALA A 177 13.48 13.95 4.04
C ALA A 177 12.21 14.32 3.24
N LEU A 178 12.00 13.76 2.04
CA LEU A 178 10.75 13.84 1.29
C LEU A 178 9.79 12.70 1.62
N LEU A 179 10.31 11.47 1.68
CA LEU A 179 9.52 10.26 1.90
C LEU A 179 8.81 10.27 3.23
N LEU A 180 9.49 10.60 4.34
CA LEU A 180 8.88 10.49 5.67
C LEU A 180 7.73 11.49 5.86
N PRO A 181 7.85 12.80 5.54
CA PRO A 181 6.72 13.70 5.62
C PRO A 181 5.55 13.31 4.70
N LYS A 182 5.84 12.85 3.48
CA LYS A 182 4.79 12.36 2.57
C LYS A 182 4.09 11.13 3.15
N TRP A 183 4.86 10.19 3.72
CA TRP A 183 4.31 9.00 4.33
C TRP A 183 3.47 9.34 5.55
N THR A 184 3.91 10.25 6.42
CA THR A 184 3.10 10.74 7.55
C THR A 184 1.76 11.31 7.08
N LYS A 185 1.74 12.13 6.02
CA LYS A 185 0.47 12.63 5.44
C LYS A 185 -0.42 11.49 4.94
N VAL A 186 0.15 10.49 4.29
CA VAL A 186 -0.57 9.29 3.87
C VAL A 186 -1.15 8.56 5.08
N LEU A 187 -0.39 8.42 6.16
CA LEU A 187 -0.87 7.78 7.39
C LEU A 187 -2.02 8.55 8.03
N GLU A 188 -1.94 9.89 8.08
CA GLU A 188 -3.02 10.77 8.56
C GLU A 188 -4.28 10.65 7.69
N GLU A 189 -4.14 10.68 6.37
CA GLU A 189 -5.25 10.48 5.42
C GLU A 189 -5.95 9.14 5.63
N PHE A 190 -5.20 8.11 6.03
CA PHE A 190 -5.70 6.77 6.34
C PHE A 190 -5.95 6.50 7.82
N GLN A 191 -5.92 7.54 8.67
CA GLN A 191 -6.18 7.44 10.13
C GLN A 191 -5.31 6.36 10.82
N SER A 192 -4.06 6.27 10.40
CA SER A 192 -3.09 5.25 10.82
C SER A 192 -1.89 5.85 11.56
N GLU A 193 -1.94 7.13 11.92
CA GLU A 193 -0.91 7.85 12.67
C GLU A 193 -0.61 7.23 14.04
N GLY A 194 -1.62 6.62 14.69
CA GLY A 194 -1.46 5.91 15.96
C GLY A 194 -0.90 4.49 15.83
N SER A 195 -0.68 3.99 14.62
CA SER A 195 -0.07 2.67 14.42
C SER A 195 1.41 2.68 14.79
N ARG A 196 1.93 1.50 15.17
CA ARG A 196 3.39 1.30 15.22
C ARG A 196 3.97 1.45 13.80
N GLN A 197 4.85 2.43 13.62
CA GLN A 197 5.49 2.80 12.36
C GLN A 197 6.95 2.32 12.33
N LEU A 198 7.27 1.50 11.34
CA LEU A 198 8.59 0.85 11.18
C LEU A 198 9.17 1.21 9.81
N VAL A 199 10.36 1.79 9.78
CA VAL A 199 11.07 2.17 8.55
C VAL A 199 12.20 1.17 8.31
N TYR A 200 12.03 0.29 7.35
CA TYR A 200 13.02 -0.68 6.91
C TYR A 200 13.96 -0.04 5.88
N LEU A 201 15.23 0.09 6.24
CA LEU A 201 16.29 0.67 5.44
C LEU A 201 17.16 -0.44 4.86
N ILE A 202 16.97 -0.70 3.57
CA ILE A 202 17.69 -1.74 2.85
C ILE A 202 18.99 -1.16 2.32
N SER A 203 20.12 -1.74 2.72
CA SER A 203 21.46 -1.33 2.28
C SER A 203 22.22 -2.47 1.62
N GLY A 204 23.32 -2.14 0.93
CA GLY A 204 24.18 -3.12 0.27
C GLY A 204 25.32 -2.48 -0.51
N ALA A 205 26.16 -3.32 -1.09
CA ALA A 205 27.33 -2.93 -1.87
C ALA A 205 27.33 -3.60 -3.27
N GLY A 206 27.80 -2.87 -4.27
CA GLY A 206 28.07 -3.43 -5.59
C GLY A 206 29.46 -4.07 -5.64
N ILE A 207 29.67 -5.12 -6.42
CA ILE A 207 31.04 -5.61 -6.67
C ILE A 207 31.74 -4.68 -7.66
N PRO A 208 32.91 -4.10 -7.29
CA PRO A 208 33.68 -3.27 -8.22
C PRO A 208 34.24 -4.11 -9.37
N ARG A 209 34.35 -3.51 -10.55
CA ARG A 209 35.01 -4.16 -11.71
C ARG A 209 36.53 -4.18 -11.57
N ASN A 210 37.10 -3.13 -10.98
CA ASN A 210 38.52 -3.08 -10.67
C ASN A 210 38.77 -3.82 -9.35
N VAL A 211 39.66 -4.82 -9.38
CA VAL A 211 40.02 -5.64 -8.22
C VAL A 211 40.76 -4.82 -7.16
N GLU A 212 41.42 -3.73 -7.56
CA GLU A 212 42.12 -2.82 -6.66
C GLU A 212 41.17 -1.95 -5.82
N HIS A 213 39.91 -1.81 -6.23
CA HIS A 213 38.92 -1.05 -5.46
C HIS A 213 38.36 -1.91 -4.32
N SER A 214 38.17 -1.29 -3.15
CA SER A 214 37.54 -1.96 -2.01
C SER A 214 36.15 -2.50 -2.38
N ARG A 215 35.89 -3.76 -2.01
CA ARG A 215 34.59 -4.43 -2.22
C ARG A 215 33.44 -3.74 -1.47
N SER A 216 33.74 -3.06 -0.36
CA SER A 216 32.78 -2.30 0.43
C SER A 216 32.79 -0.81 0.12
N GLY A 217 33.67 -0.32 -0.78
CA GLY A 217 33.86 1.12 -0.99
C GLY A 217 32.60 1.87 -1.46
N ASN A 218 31.66 1.16 -2.09
CA ASN A 218 30.38 1.70 -2.55
C ASN A 218 29.19 1.32 -1.65
N SER A 219 29.44 0.70 -0.50
CA SER A 219 28.39 0.23 0.40
C SER A 219 27.53 1.38 0.88
N THR A 220 26.22 1.15 0.98
CA THR A 220 25.27 2.11 1.55
C THR A 220 25.02 1.88 3.04
N GLU A 221 25.79 1.01 3.68
CA GLU A 221 25.59 0.58 5.06
C GLU A 221 25.74 1.72 6.08
N SER A 222 26.81 2.49 6.00
CA SER A 222 27.02 3.62 6.93
C SER A 222 26.02 4.75 6.69
N THR A 223 25.58 4.94 5.44
CA THR A 223 24.47 5.85 5.12
C THR A 223 23.16 5.38 5.75
N ALA A 224 22.90 4.07 5.79
CA ALA A 224 21.73 3.54 6.48
C ALA A 224 21.77 3.85 7.98
N GLN A 225 22.92 3.67 8.63
CA GLN A 225 23.10 4.01 10.04
C GLN A 225 22.89 5.51 10.29
N LEU A 226 23.42 6.37 9.42
CA LEU A 226 23.17 7.82 9.48
C LEU A 226 21.68 8.16 9.35
N ILE A 227 20.96 7.50 8.44
CA ILE A 227 19.51 7.68 8.28
C ILE A 227 18.76 7.18 9.52
N VAL A 228 19.18 6.08 10.16
CA VAL A 228 18.61 5.63 11.45
C VAL A 228 18.73 6.74 12.50
N LEU A 229 19.92 7.36 12.63
CA LEU A 229 20.13 8.47 13.56
C LEU A 229 19.23 9.67 13.23
N PHE A 230 19.06 9.98 11.94
CA PHE A 230 18.18 11.04 11.46
C PHE A 230 16.71 10.74 11.80
N VAL A 231 16.21 9.55 11.48
CA VAL A 231 14.82 9.15 11.75
C VAL A 231 14.52 9.27 13.24
N HIS A 232 15.36 8.68 14.10
CA HIS A 232 15.15 8.71 15.55
C HIS A 232 15.23 10.12 16.15
N GLN A 233 15.96 11.05 15.51
CA GLN A 233 16.09 12.43 15.98
C GLN A 233 14.86 13.28 15.67
N TYR A 234 14.19 13.05 14.53
CA TYR A 234 13.16 13.94 14.01
C TYR A 234 11.75 13.33 13.92
N TYR A 235 11.64 12.00 14.00
CA TYR A 235 10.38 11.29 13.79
C TYR A 235 10.15 10.27 14.91
N PRO A 236 8.90 10.09 15.37
CA PRO A 236 8.53 9.06 16.35
C PRO A 236 8.41 7.67 15.70
N MET A 237 9.30 7.35 14.76
CA MET A 237 9.31 6.11 13.98
C MET A 237 10.50 5.24 14.38
N THR A 238 10.35 3.92 14.31
CA THR A 238 11.47 3.00 14.53
C THR A 238 12.14 2.68 13.20
N ALA A 239 13.42 2.99 13.05
CA ALA A 239 14.19 2.62 11.85
C ALA A 239 14.94 1.29 12.07
N ILE A 240 14.85 0.38 11.10
CA ILE A 240 15.47 -0.94 11.11
C ILE A 240 16.34 -1.06 9.87
N GLN A 241 17.64 -1.26 10.06
CA GLN A 241 18.57 -1.49 8.97
C GLN A 241 18.65 -2.97 8.62
N VAL A 242 18.63 -3.28 7.32
CA VAL A 242 18.86 -4.64 6.79
C VAL A 242 19.92 -4.54 5.70
N HIS A 243 21.08 -5.16 5.92
CA HIS A 243 22.23 -5.06 5.03
C HIS A 243 22.44 -6.34 4.23
N SER A 244 22.36 -6.24 2.91
CA SER A 244 22.45 -7.39 1.99
C SER A 244 23.86 -7.86 1.64
N GLY A 245 24.91 -7.22 2.17
CA GLY A 245 26.28 -7.47 1.73
C GLY A 245 26.53 -6.98 0.31
N SER A 246 27.36 -7.72 -0.43
CA SER A 246 27.76 -7.39 -1.80
C SER A 246 26.75 -7.85 -2.87
N ASN A 247 27.04 -7.60 -4.15
CA ASN A 247 26.27 -8.07 -5.31
C ASN A 247 24.84 -7.52 -5.47
N ILE A 248 24.59 -6.28 -5.05
CA ILE A 248 23.26 -5.66 -5.25
C ILE A 248 22.79 -5.59 -6.72
N PHE A 249 23.68 -5.81 -7.70
CA PHE A 249 23.36 -5.81 -9.12
C PHE A 249 22.91 -7.18 -9.67
N ARG A 250 23.03 -8.27 -8.89
CA ARG A 250 22.70 -9.64 -9.31
C ARG A 250 21.29 -10.03 -8.84
N PHE A 251 20.45 -10.52 -9.75
CA PHE A 251 19.04 -10.81 -9.45
C PHE A 251 18.85 -11.93 -8.43
N ASP A 252 19.59 -13.03 -8.61
CA ASP A 252 19.60 -14.19 -7.74
C ASP A 252 20.02 -13.85 -6.31
N ASP A 253 21.09 -13.08 -6.12
CA ASP A 253 21.53 -12.60 -4.80
C ASP A 253 20.45 -11.72 -4.14
N ASN A 254 19.83 -10.83 -4.92
CA ASN A 254 18.74 -10.00 -4.41
C ASN A 254 17.50 -10.83 -4.00
N VAL A 255 17.11 -11.84 -4.78
CA VAL A 255 15.99 -12.72 -4.43
C VAL A 255 16.30 -13.52 -3.16
N GLN A 256 17.53 -14.01 -3.02
CA GLN A 256 17.96 -14.73 -1.81
C GLN A 256 17.92 -13.81 -0.59
N PHE A 257 18.48 -12.60 -0.69
CA PHE A 257 18.43 -11.60 0.38
C PHE A 257 16.99 -11.29 0.81
N MET A 258 16.10 -11.01 -0.14
CA MET A 258 14.70 -10.73 0.17
C MET A 258 14.02 -11.91 0.88
N THR A 259 14.33 -13.14 0.46
CA THR A 259 13.71 -14.37 0.97
C THR A 259 14.25 -14.79 2.34
N ARG A 260 15.55 -14.60 2.58
CA ARG A 260 16.25 -15.11 3.78
C ARG A 260 16.42 -14.07 4.88
N GLU A 261 16.39 -12.78 4.53
CA GLU A 261 16.66 -11.71 5.49
C GLU A 261 15.46 -10.77 5.66
N LEU A 262 15.02 -10.09 4.59
CA LEU A 262 13.96 -9.09 4.72
C LEU A 262 12.60 -9.70 5.07
N ARG A 263 12.17 -10.72 4.31
CA ARG A 263 10.82 -11.29 4.47
C ARG A 263 10.63 -11.95 5.84
N PRO A 264 11.58 -12.72 6.39
CA PRO A 264 11.46 -13.27 7.75
C PRO A 264 11.25 -12.21 8.83
N LEU A 265 11.89 -11.04 8.72
CA LEU A 265 11.69 -9.93 9.68
C LEU A 265 10.25 -9.39 9.62
N LEU A 266 9.70 -9.21 8.42
CA LEU A 266 8.31 -8.79 8.23
C LEU A 266 7.32 -9.90 8.66
N GLU A 267 7.63 -11.16 8.39
CA GLU A 267 6.83 -12.33 8.79
C GLU A 267 6.76 -12.47 10.31
N ALA A 268 7.83 -12.21 11.05
CA ALA A 268 7.81 -12.22 12.51
C ALA A 268 6.84 -11.17 13.10
N HIS A 269 6.77 -9.98 12.50
CA HIS A 269 5.78 -8.98 12.89
C HIS A 269 4.35 -9.40 12.52
N ARG A 270 4.18 -10.04 11.37
CA ARG A 270 2.90 -10.60 10.95
C ARG A 270 2.43 -11.67 11.95
N GLU A 271 3.30 -12.59 12.34
CA GLU A 271 3.01 -13.63 13.34
C GLU A 271 2.55 -13.02 14.67
N THR A 272 3.24 -11.97 15.13
CA THR A 272 2.83 -11.22 16.34
C THR A 272 1.39 -10.66 16.21
N LEU A 273 0.95 -10.26 15.01
CA LEU A 273 -0.42 -9.80 14.78
C LEU A 273 -1.40 -10.97 14.66
N VAL A 274 -1.01 -12.07 14.01
CA VAL A 274 -1.81 -13.30 13.92
C VAL A 274 -2.13 -13.81 15.33
N ASP A 275 -1.15 -13.84 16.23
CA ASP A 275 -1.36 -14.27 17.61
C ASP A 275 -2.34 -13.38 18.38
N ARG A 276 -2.40 -12.08 18.04
CA ARG A 276 -3.24 -11.09 18.73
C ARG A 276 -4.65 -10.98 18.17
N CYS A 277 -4.82 -11.07 16.86
CA CYS A 277 -6.11 -10.82 16.20
C CYS A 277 -6.50 -11.84 15.13
N GLY A 278 -5.82 -12.99 15.06
CA GLY A 278 -6.15 -14.08 14.15
C GLY A 278 -6.20 -13.62 12.69
N GLU A 279 -7.19 -14.07 11.93
CA GLU A 279 -7.37 -13.71 10.50
C GLU A 279 -7.51 -12.20 10.23
N ALA A 280 -7.83 -11.39 11.24
CA ALA A 280 -7.90 -9.94 11.12
C ALA A 280 -6.53 -9.26 11.00
N TRP A 281 -5.41 -9.97 11.16
CA TRP A 281 -4.06 -9.40 11.04
C TRP A 281 -3.85 -8.62 9.73
N LYS A 282 -4.50 -9.02 8.63
CA LYS A 282 -4.42 -8.40 7.30
C LYS A 282 -4.85 -6.93 7.29
N SER A 283 -5.80 -6.54 8.16
CA SER A 283 -6.21 -5.14 8.31
C SER A 283 -5.33 -4.33 9.26
N HIS A 284 -4.33 -4.96 9.87
CA HIS A 284 -3.40 -4.33 10.81
C HIS A 284 -1.95 -4.41 10.34
N PHE A 285 -1.69 -4.93 9.14
CA PHE A 285 -0.36 -5.11 8.57
C PHE A 285 -0.28 -4.44 7.20
N HIS A 286 0.34 -3.27 7.12
CA HIS A 286 0.38 -2.45 5.92
C HIS A 286 1.81 -2.14 5.50
N VAL A 287 2.16 -2.57 4.28
CA VAL A 287 3.49 -2.34 3.70
C VAL A 287 3.41 -1.22 2.68
N THR A 288 4.37 -0.31 2.74
CA THR A 288 4.59 0.76 1.76
C THR A 288 6.01 0.61 1.22
N ILE A 289 6.19 0.55 -0.09
CA ILE A 289 7.50 0.51 -0.73
C ILE A 289 7.83 1.91 -1.24
N ALA A 290 9.01 2.43 -0.89
CA ALA A 290 9.55 3.63 -1.49
C ALA A 290 10.23 3.29 -2.82
N TYR A 291 9.64 3.75 -3.91
CA TYR A 291 10.26 3.79 -5.23
C TYR A 291 11.04 5.08 -5.37
N ALA A 292 12.31 4.99 -5.02
CA ALA A 292 13.28 6.04 -5.25
C ALA A 292 14.34 5.55 -6.26
N ASP A 293 15.60 5.81 -5.98
CA ASP A 293 16.73 5.39 -6.79
C ASP A 293 17.25 4.00 -6.35
N GLY A 294 17.94 3.29 -7.25
CA GLY A 294 18.54 1.99 -6.94
C GLY A 294 18.64 1.02 -8.12
N PRO A 295 19.37 -0.11 -7.95
CA PRO A 295 19.53 -1.09 -9.01
C PRO A 295 18.20 -1.73 -9.44
N PRO A 296 17.92 -1.88 -10.75
CA PRO A 296 16.70 -2.54 -11.23
C PRO A 296 16.49 -3.94 -10.65
N ALA A 297 17.57 -4.73 -10.49
CA ALA A 297 17.52 -6.07 -9.91
C ALA A 297 17.03 -6.06 -8.46
N ARG A 298 17.52 -5.10 -7.66
CA ARG A 298 17.13 -4.89 -6.26
C ARG A 298 15.67 -4.49 -6.13
N LEU A 299 15.25 -3.49 -6.91
CA LEU A 299 13.86 -3.00 -6.88
C LEU A 299 12.89 -4.08 -7.37
N SER A 300 13.23 -4.81 -8.44
CA SER A 300 12.40 -5.90 -8.96
C SER A 300 12.24 -7.03 -7.93
N ALA A 301 13.32 -7.49 -7.31
CA ALA A 301 13.27 -8.51 -6.25
C ALA A 301 12.47 -8.04 -5.03
N LEU A 302 12.63 -6.77 -4.63
CA LEU A 302 11.86 -6.17 -3.55
C LEU A 302 10.35 -6.23 -3.85
N ASN A 303 9.93 -5.76 -5.02
CA ASN A 303 8.52 -5.76 -5.40
C ASN A 303 7.95 -7.17 -5.48
N ALA A 304 8.68 -8.09 -6.12
CA ALA A 304 8.24 -9.47 -6.26
C ALA A 304 8.06 -10.14 -4.89
N SER A 305 9.00 -9.93 -3.96
CA SER A 305 8.98 -10.55 -2.63
C SER A 305 7.87 -10.01 -1.72
N LEU A 306 7.59 -8.71 -1.80
CA LEU A 306 6.60 -8.06 -0.93
C LEU A 306 5.21 -7.99 -1.57
N ARG A 307 5.06 -8.38 -2.85
CA ARG A 307 3.79 -8.39 -3.60
C ARG A 307 2.65 -9.08 -2.86
N MET A 308 2.94 -10.14 -2.11
CA MET A 308 1.95 -10.88 -1.31
C MET A 308 1.25 -10.03 -0.26
N TYR A 309 1.90 -8.96 0.22
CA TYR A 309 1.35 -8.00 1.18
C TYR A 309 0.58 -6.86 0.53
N LYS A 310 0.45 -6.85 -0.81
CA LYS A 310 -0.22 -5.80 -1.59
C LYS A 310 0.27 -4.39 -1.18
N PRO A 311 1.56 -4.10 -1.34
CA PRO A 311 2.14 -2.87 -0.83
C PRO A 311 1.53 -1.64 -1.52
N SER A 312 1.40 -0.55 -0.77
CA SER A 312 1.27 0.77 -1.36
C SER A 312 2.65 1.29 -1.79
N TYR A 313 2.69 2.33 -2.59
CA TYR A 313 3.93 2.83 -3.18
C TYR A 313 4.06 4.34 -2.99
N LEU A 314 5.26 4.77 -2.61
CA LEU A 314 5.68 6.16 -2.64
C LEU A 314 6.72 6.31 -3.75
N HIS A 315 6.32 6.92 -4.87
CA HIS A 315 7.17 7.07 -6.05
C HIS A 315 7.76 8.48 -6.12
N ILE A 316 9.07 8.59 -5.95
CA ILE A 316 9.80 9.84 -6.14
C ILE A 316 10.18 9.97 -7.61
N TRP A 317 9.38 10.71 -8.37
CA TRP A 317 9.60 10.89 -9.80
C TRP A 317 10.65 11.97 -10.11
N GLN A 318 10.91 12.90 -9.18
CA GLN A 318 11.98 13.91 -9.27
C GLN A 318 13.07 13.71 -8.20
N LEU A 319 14.01 12.80 -8.46
CA LEU A 319 15.06 12.42 -7.51
C LEU A 319 16.11 13.50 -7.21
N LYS A 320 16.19 14.55 -8.05
CA LYS A 320 17.31 15.51 -8.04
C LYS A 320 16.90 16.96 -7.83
N THR A 321 15.64 17.24 -7.47
CA THR A 321 15.19 18.61 -7.17
C THR A 321 16.08 19.29 -6.13
N PHE A 322 16.40 18.60 -5.03
CA PHE A 322 17.31 19.15 -4.03
C PHE A 322 18.73 19.41 -4.58
N TRP A 323 19.24 18.51 -5.41
CA TRP A 323 20.56 18.64 -6.02
C TRP A 323 20.66 19.85 -6.97
N HIS A 324 19.57 20.17 -7.68
CA HIS A 324 19.55 21.26 -8.64
C HIS A 324 19.11 22.60 -8.05
N GLU A 325 18.14 22.57 -7.13
CA GLU A 325 17.42 23.76 -6.67
C GLU A 325 17.60 24.02 -5.17
N ARG A 326 18.26 23.12 -4.42
CA ARG A 326 18.34 23.15 -2.94
C ARG A 326 16.97 23.19 -2.25
N LYS A 327 15.96 22.66 -2.93
CA LYS A 327 14.56 22.62 -2.49
C LYS A 327 14.06 21.21 -2.24
N LEU A 328 13.18 21.09 -1.25
CA LEU A 328 12.34 19.91 -1.06
C LEU A 328 10.92 20.23 -1.50
N SER A 329 10.36 19.42 -2.40
CA SER A 329 8.98 19.56 -2.86
C SER A 329 8.24 18.25 -2.59
N ILE A 330 7.16 18.34 -1.79
CA ILE A 330 6.33 17.15 -1.51
C ILE A 330 5.55 16.66 -2.74
N ALA A 331 5.44 17.51 -3.78
CA ALA A 331 4.84 17.17 -5.07
C ALA A 331 5.76 16.27 -5.91
N ASP A 332 7.02 16.12 -5.51
CA ASP A 332 7.98 15.23 -6.17
C ASP A 332 7.74 13.75 -5.81
N VAL A 333 6.81 13.50 -4.89
CA VAL A 333 6.46 12.16 -4.40
C VAL A 333 4.96 11.87 -4.60
N ASP A 334 4.70 10.87 -5.43
CA ASP A 334 3.36 10.35 -5.66
C ASP A 334 3.05 9.16 -4.76
N PHE A 335 1.80 9.08 -4.31
CA PHE A 335 1.29 7.91 -3.61
C PHE A 335 0.43 7.08 -4.56
N HIS A 336 0.70 5.78 -4.65
CA HIS A 336 -0.11 4.84 -5.41
C HIS A 336 -0.54 3.67 -4.52
N SER A 337 -1.81 3.25 -4.63
CA SER A 337 -2.24 1.98 -4.06
C SER A 337 -1.66 0.81 -4.86
N PHE A 338 -1.68 -0.38 -4.26
CA PHE A 338 -1.30 -1.61 -4.94
C PHE A 338 -2.07 -1.78 -6.25
N GLU A 339 -3.39 -1.59 -6.19
CA GLU A 339 -4.28 -1.74 -7.34
C GLU A 339 -3.95 -0.74 -8.45
N ASN A 340 -3.55 0.50 -8.14
CA ASN A 340 -3.23 1.47 -9.19
C ASN A 340 -1.98 1.08 -9.99
N ILE A 341 -1.03 0.39 -9.37
CA ILE A 341 0.19 -0.09 -10.04
C ILE A 341 -0.04 -1.44 -10.73
N GLU A 342 -0.87 -2.32 -10.15
CA GLU A 342 -1.06 -3.70 -10.60
C GLU A 342 -2.30 -3.92 -11.48
N ALA A 343 -3.29 -3.03 -11.42
CA ALA A 343 -4.52 -3.21 -12.16
C ALA A 343 -4.40 -2.71 -13.58
N SER A 344 -4.94 -3.51 -14.50
CA SER A 344 -5.51 -2.99 -15.74
C SER A 344 -6.53 -1.90 -15.37
N PRO A 345 -6.47 -0.72 -16.00
CA PRO A 345 -7.31 0.42 -15.62
C PRO A 345 -8.78 0.06 -15.68
N CYS A 346 -9.58 0.64 -14.78
CA CYS A 346 -11.03 0.48 -14.83
C CYS A 346 -11.57 1.12 -16.11
N VAL A 347 -12.35 0.38 -16.90
CA VAL A 347 -12.84 0.82 -18.22
C VAL A 347 -14.36 0.97 -18.20
N SER A 348 -14.88 2.04 -18.81
CA SER A 348 -16.32 2.15 -19.11
C SER A 348 -16.69 1.12 -20.19
N PRO A 349 -17.81 0.37 -20.06
CA PRO A 349 -18.25 -0.58 -21.08
C PRO A 349 -18.32 0.02 -22.48
N SER A 350 -18.74 1.28 -22.62
CA SER A 350 -18.80 1.97 -23.92
C SER A 350 -17.45 2.16 -24.61
N LYS A 351 -16.34 2.11 -23.85
CA LYS A 351 -14.97 2.22 -24.36
C LYS A 351 -14.27 0.84 -24.48
N SER A 352 -14.99 -0.25 -24.22
CA SER A 352 -14.47 -1.62 -24.28
C SER A 352 -14.82 -2.32 -25.59
N ASP A 353 -14.22 -3.47 -25.87
CA ASP A 353 -14.51 -4.29 -27.05
C ASP A 353 -15.93 -4.91 -27.01
N THR A 354 -16.39 -5.38 -28.17
CA THR A 354 -17.76 -5.89 -28.37
C THR A 354 -18.11 -7.08 -27.47
N MET A 355 -17.18 -8.00 -27.18
CA MET A 355 -17.44 -9.11 -26.25
C MET A 355 -17.61 -8.61 -24.81
N THR A 356 -16.77 -7.65 -24.39
CA THR A 356 -16.90 -7.04 -23.06
C THR A 356 -18.24 -6.30 -22.94
N GLN A 357 -18.63 -5.52 -23.94
CA GLN A 357 -19.95 -4.89 -23.96
C GLN A 357 -21.09 -5.90 -23.84
N LYS A 358 -20.99 -7.03 -24.57
CA LYS A 358 -21.98 -8.11 -24.53
C LYS A 358 -22.06 -8.78 -23.16
N VAL A 359 -20.94 -9.11 -22.52
CA VAL A 359 -20.97 -9.75 -21.19
C VAL A 359 -21.53 -8.80 -20.12
N VAL A 360 -21.23 -7.50 -20.23
CA VAL A 360 -21.77 -6.49 -19.31
C VAL A 360 -23.27 -6.34 -19.49
N HIS A 361 -23.75 -6.32 -20.72
CA HIS A 361 -25.18 -6.28 -21.03
C HIS A 361 -25.91 -7.50 -20.43
N GLU A 362 -25.39 -8.70 -20.67
CA GLU A 362 -25.94 -9.94 -20.12
C GLU A 362 -25.90 -10.00 -18.59
N MET A 363 -24.83 -9.48 -17.97
CA MET A 363 -24.76 -9.40 -16.51
C MET A 363 -25.83 -8.46 -15.94
N ARG A 364 -26.11 -7.32 -16.60
CA ARG A 364 -27.19 -6.42 -16.19
C ARG A 364 -28.54 -7.10 -16.29
N LEU A 365 -28.83 -7.76 -17.43
CA LEU A 365 -30.06 -8.53 -17.60
C LEU A 365 -30.21 -9.62 -16.53
N PHE A 366 -29.14 -10.37 -16.25
CA PHE A 366 -29.20 -11.44 -15.25
C PHE A 366 -29.38 -10.90 -13.83
N ARG A 367 -28.68 -9.81 -13.47
CA ARG A 367 -28.88 -9.10 -12.19
C ARG A 367 -30.32 -8.64 -12.04
N ASP A 368 -30.86 -7.97 -13.05
CA ASP A 368 -32.20 -7.36 -12.95
C ASP A 368 -33.27 -8.45 -12.85
N GLN A 369 -33.11 -9.55 -13.59
CA GLN A 369 -33.96 -10.73 -13.45
C GLN A 369 -33.86 -11.37 -12.05
N PHE A 370 -32.64 -11.50 -11.52
CA PHE A 370 -32.43 -12.07 -10.18
C PHE A 370 -33.10 -11.20 -9.11
N LEU A 371 -32.89 -9.88 -9.14
CA LEU A 371 -33.47 -8.95 -8.17
C LEU A 371 -35.01 -8.92 -8.24
N ALA A 372 -35.59 -9.08 -9.43
CA ALA A 372 -37.04 -9.15 -9.59
C ALA A 372 -37.64 -10.43 -8.96
N ALA A 373 -36.94 -11.56 -9.07
CA ALA A 373 -37.45 -12.87 -8.66
C ALA A 373 -36.92 -13.37 -7.29
N GLU A 374 -36.08 -12.61 -6.60
CA GLU A 374 -35.33 -13.08 -5.43
C GLU A 374 -36.22 -13.64 -4.31
N HIS A 375 -37.41 -13.05 -4.13
CA HIS A 375 -38.36 -13.43 -3.09
C HIS A 375 -39.37 -14.49 -3.52
N GLU A 376 -39.34 -14.92 -4.78
CA GLU A 376 -40.29 -15.92 -5.31
C GLU A 376 -39.89 -17.35 -4.96
N GLY A 377 -38.61 -17.58 -4.62
CA GLY A 377 -38.06 -18.92 -4.35
C GLY A 377 -37.28 -19.04 -3.06
N GLU A 378 -36.65 -20.20 -2.87
CA GLU A 378 -35.90 -20.55 -1.65
C GLU A 378 -34.43 -20.09 -1.69
N VAL A 379 -34.12 -19.04 -2.47
CA VAL A 379 -32.74 -18.57 -2.65
C VAL A 379 -32.13 -18.15 -1.30
N ALA A 380 -32.86 -17.36 -0.51
CA ALA A 380 -32.40 -16.88 0.77
C ALA A 380 -32.42 -17.94 1.90
N SER A 381 -33.38 -18.88 1.86
CA SER A 381 -33.61 -19.87 2.91
C SER A 381 -32.73 -21.12 2.76
N PHE A 382 -32.56 -21.59 1.52
CA PHE A 382 -31.90 -22.87 1.23
C PHE A 382 -30.63 -22.70 0.40
N TRP A 383 -30.72 -22.11 -0.80
CA TRP A 383 -29.61 -22.09 -1.75
C TRP A 383 -28.43 -21.22 -1.30
N LEU A 384 -28.68 -20.14 -0.56
CA LEU A 384 -27.67 -19.24 0.02
C LEU A 384 -27.67 -19.28 1.56
N ARG A 385 -27.99 -20.44 2.16
CA ARG A 385 -28.20 -20.60 3.60
C ARG A 385 -27.07 -20.08 4.50
N LYS A 386 -25.80 -20.16 4.06
CA LYS A 386 -24.64 -19.80 4.88
C LYS A 386 -24.40 -18.30 4.91
N SER A 387 -24.06 -17.71 3.76
CA SER A 387 -23.67 -16.30 3.69
C SER A 387 -24.82 -15.36 3.38
N ARG A 388 -25.91 -15.88 2.78
CA ARG A 388 -27.05 -15.13 2.22
C ARG A 388 -26.65 -14.06 1.20
N LYS A 389 -25.53 -14.27 0.50
CA LYS A 389 -24.96 -13.25 -0.38
C LYS A 389 -24.87 -13.79 -1.80
N PRO A 390 -25.71 -13.29 -2.72
CA PRO A 390 -25.70 -13.74 -4.10
C PRO A 390 -24.45 -13.26 -4.82
N VAL A 391 -23.89 -14.16 -5.62
CA VAL A 391 -22.84 -13.92 -6.58
C VAL A 391 -23.33 -14.48 -7.90
N LEU A 392 -23.32 -13.65 -8.93
CA LEU A 392 -23.73 -14.00 -10.28
C LEU A 392 -22.50 -14.12 -11.19
N ALA A 393 -22.57 -15.07 -12.13
CA ALA A 393 -21.58 -15.24 -13.18
C ALA A 393 -22.24 -15.36 -14.55
N VAL A 394 -21.61 -14.75 -15.55
CA VAL A 394 -21.99 -14.85 -16.97
C VAL A 394 -20.79 -15.31 -17.77
N LEU A 395 -20.92 -16.43 -18.47
CA LEU A 395 -19.90 -17.03 -19.32
C LEU A 395 -20.30 -16.85 -20.79
N LEU A 396 -19.43 -16.21 -21.58
CA LEU A 396 -19.56 -16.14 -23.03
C LEU A 396 -18.79 -17.27 -23.70
N ILE A 397 -19.47 -17.93 -24.63
CA ILE A 397 -18.98 -19.09 -25.37
C ILE A 397 -19.12 -18.78 -26.85
N GLU A 398 -18.04 -18.88 -27.59
CA GLU A 398 -18.04 -18.77 -29.04
C GLU A 398 -18.08 -20.15 -29.66
N LYS A 399 -19.12 -20.43 -30.43
CA LYS A 399 -19.22 -21.62 -31.25
C LYS A 399 -18.82 -21.30 -32.69
N PRO A 400 -18.01 -22.18 -33.32
CA PRO A 400 -17.70 -22.03 -34.74
C PRO A 400 -18.99 -22.07 -35.55
N ALA A 401 -18.97 -21.39 -36.70
CA ALA A 401 -20.05 -21.47 -37.67
C ALA A 401 -20.23 -22.93 -38.14
N THR A 402 -21.47 -23.38 -38.18
CA THR A 402 -21.83 -24.72 -38.66
C THR A 402 -21.85 -24.80 -40.18
N VAL A 403 -21.99 -23.65 -40.86
CA VAL A 403 -21.98 -23.53 -42.32
C VAL A 403 -20.83 -22.62 -42.76
N ALA A 404 -20.15 -23.01 -43.84
CA ALA A 404 -19.06 -22.22 -44.41
C ALA A 404 -19.58 -20.86 -44.89
N GLY A 405 -19.04 -19.77 -44.32
CA GLY A 405 -19.42 -18.38 -44.63
C GLY A 405 -20.27 -17.69 -43.57
N GLU A 406 -20.76 -18.40 -42.55
CA GLU A 406 -21.47 -17.80 -41.42
C GLU A 406 -20.52 -17.28 -40.35
N GLN A 407 -21.00 -16.34 -39.53
CA GLN A 407 -20.24 -15.81 -38.39
C GLN A 407 -20.34 -16.74 -37.17
N PRO A 408 -19.29 -16.80 -36.33
CA PRO A 408 -19.33 -17.54 -35.07
C PRO A 408 -20.50 -17.08 -34.20
N THR A 409 -21.17 -18.02 -33.56
CA THR A 409 -22.30 -17.72 -32.67
C THR A 409 -21.81 -17.57 -31.23
N ILE A 410 -22.29 -16.53 -30.54
CA ILE A 410 -21.97 -16.30 -29.13
C ILE A 410 -23.13 -16.76 -28.26
N ILE A 411 -22.89 -17.79 -27.46
CA ILE A 411 -23.80 -18.35 -26.47
C ILE A 411 -23.44 -17.80 -25.09
N VAL A 412 -24.48 -17.60 -24.28
CA VAL A 412 -24.37 -17.06 -22.92
C VAL A 412 -24.83 -18.12 -21.94
N GLN A 413 -23.97 -18.47 -20.98
CA GLN A 413 -24.35 -19.33 -19.86
C GLN A 413 -24.27 -18.55 -18.55
N ARG A 414 -25.27 -18.74 -17.69
CA ARG A 414 -25.37 -18.06 -16.40
C ARG A 414 -25.12 -19.04 -15.25
N GLY A 415 -24.62 -18.53 -14.14
CA GLY A 415 -24.43 -19.29 -12.91
C GLY A 415 -24.57 -18.41 -11.69
N MET A 416 -25.03 -18.98 -10.58
CA MET A 416 -25.12 -18.33 -9.27
C MET A 416 -24.42 -19.20 -8.23
N ASN A 417 -23.83 -18.63 -7.18
CA ASN A 417 -23.29 -19.43 -6.08
C ASN A 417 -24.38 -20.27 -5.39
N CYS A 418 -23.99 -21.43 -4.88
CA CYS A 418 -24.85 -22.32 -4.12
C CYS A 418 -24.11 -22.79 -2.86
N GLU A 419 -24.72 -22.58 -1.71
CA GLU A 419 -24.12 -22.74 -0.38
C GLU A 419 -24.91 -23.72 0.49
N VAL A 420 -25.46 -24.75 -0.13
CA VAL A 420 -26.05 -25.89 0.58
C VAL A 420 -24.96 -26.56 1.44
N SER A 421 -25.30 -26.96 2.68
CA SER A 421 -24.35 -27.53 3.64
C SER A 421 -23.91 -28.95 3.25
N MET A 422 -23.08 -29.05 2.21
CA MET A 422 -22.53 -30.29 1.67
C MET A 422 -21.13 -30.57 2.21
N PRO A 423 -20.71 -31.85 2.33
CA PRO A 423 -19.34 -32.24 2.71
C PRO A 423 -18.28 -31.65 1.76
N THR A 424 -18.61 -31.50 0.49
CA THR A 424 -17.75 -30.96 -0.57
C THR A 424 -17.69 -29.43 -0.60
N GLY A 425 -18.39 -28.74 0.32
CA GLY A 425 -18.42 -27.29 0.41
C GLY A 425 -19.36 -26.60 -0.58
N SER A 426 -19.27 -25.27 -0.65
CA SER A 426 -20.11 -24.42 -1.49
C SER A 426 -19.62 -24.38 -2.95
N LEU A 427 -20.55 -24.24 -3.89
CA LEU A 427 -20.27 -24.03 -5.32
C LEU A 427 -20.26 -22.53 -5.64
N CYS A 428 -19.21 -22.10 -6.34
CA CYS A 428 -19.08 -20.70 -6.75
C CYS A 428 -19.84 -20.45 -8.06
N ALA A 429 -20.26 -19.21 -8.27
CA ALA A 429 -21.05 -18.82 -9.44
C ALA A 429 -20.37 -19.16 -10.77
N GLU A 430 -19.05 -18.97 -10.83
CA GLU A 430 -18.23 -19.26 -12.01
C GLU A 430 -18.24 -20.75 -12.36
N ARG A 431 -18.05 -21.59 -11.34
CA ARG A 431 -18.07 -23.05 -11.51
C ARG A 431 -19.46 -23.53 -11.94
N ASN A 432 -20.52 -22.93 -11.40
CA ASN A 432 -21.88 -23.24 -11.83
C ASN A 432 -22.15 -22.79 -13.26
N ALA A 433 -21.66 -21.62 -13.70
CA ALA A 433 -21.77 -21.20 -15.10
C ALA A 433 -21.03 -22.16 -16.05
N ILE A 434 -19.79 -22.55 -15.72
CA ILE A 434 -19.00 -23.50 -16.52
C ILE A 434 -19.66 -24.89 -16.53
N GLY A 435 -20.09 -25.38 -15.36
CA GLY A 435 -20.76 -26.67 -15.24
C GLY A 435 -22.07 -26.71 -16.05
N SER A 436 -22.85 -25.63 -16.01
CA SER A 436 -24.10 -25.54 -16.77
C SER A 436 -23.85 -25.48 -18.28
N ALA A 437 -22.74 -24.87 -18.71
CA ALA A 437 -22.34 -24.83 -20.11
C ALA A 437 -22.00 -26.24 -20.59
N LEU A 438 -21.17 -26.96 -19.85
CA LEU A 438 -20.78 -28.35 -20.17
C LEU A 438 -21.97 -29.32 -20.13
N ALA A 439 -22.90 -29.12 -19.19
CA ALA A 439 -24.13 -29.93 -19.13
C ALA A 439 -25.05 -29.67 -20.33
N SER A 440 -25.10 -28.44 -20.82
CA SER A 440 -25.90 -28.06 -21.99
C SER A 440 -25.26 -28.50 -23.30
N ASP A 441 -23.92 -28.57 -23.35
CA ASP A 441 -23.18 -29.00 -24.51
C ASP A 441 -21.87 -29.72 -24.09
N PRO A 442 -21.86 -31.07 -24.10
CA PRO A 442 -20.68 -31.84 -23.72
C PRO A 442 -19.55 -31.78 -24.76
N THR A 443 -19.76 -31.18 -25.93
CA THR A 443 -18.75 -31.04 -26.98
C THR A 443 -17.88 -29.79 -26.81
N LEU A 444 -18.18 -28.95 -25.81
CA LEU A 444 -17.48 -27.69 -25.58
C LEU A 444 -15.99 -27.89 -25.30
N THR A 445 -15.18 -27.19 -26.08
CA THR A 445 -13.73 -27.11 -25.84
C THR A 445 -13.40 -25.91 -24.95
N ARG A 446 -12.29 -25.97 -24.22
CA ARG A 446 -11.77 -24.82 -23.46
C ARG A 446 -11.53 -23.57 -24.35
N ARG A 447 -11.22 -23.77 -25.64
CA ARG A 447 -11.00 -22.70 -26.62
C ARG A 447 -12.28 -21.93 -26.99
N SER A 448 -13.43 -22.58 -26.85
CA SER A 448 -14.74 -21.98 -27.07
C SER A 448 -15.13 -21.03 -25.94
N LEU A 449 -14.61 -21.21 -24.73
CA LEU A 449 -14.88 -20.33 -23.59
C LEU A 449 -14.07 -19.04 -23.75
N LYS A 450 -14.71 -17.88 -23.90
CA LYS A 450 -14.01 -16.62 -24.20
C LYS A 450 -13.88 -15.68 -23.02
N MET A 451 -14.93 -15.58 -22.21
CA MET A 451 -14.97 -14.56 -21.16
C MET A 451 -15.93 -14.98 -20.06
N ILE A 452 -15.55 -14.74 -18.81
CA ILE A 452 -16.45 -14.88 -17.67
C ILE A 452 -16.53 -13.57 -16.88
N ALA A 453 -17.73 -13.10 -16.60
CA ALA A 453 -17.98 -11.94 -15.76
C ALA A 453 -18.54 -12.37 -14.41
N VAL A 454 -18.09 -11.74 -13.31
CA VAL A 454 -18.49 -12.09 -11.94
C VAL A 454 -18.95 -10.85 -11.19
N LEU A 455 -20.13 -10.92 -10.56
CA LEU A 455 -20.76 -9.81 -9.85
C LEU A 455 -21.27 -10.26 -8.47
N GLY A 456 -20.85 -9.59 -7.40
CA GLY A 456 -21.47 -9.74 -6.08
C GLY A 456 -22.69 -8.82 -5.93
N LEU A 457 -23.76 -9.29 -5.30
CA LEU A 457 -24.94 -8.48 -5.00
C LEU A 457 -25.12 -8.24 -3.51
N ASN A 458 -25.72 -7.10 -3.18
CA ASN A 458 -26.08 -6.72 -1.84
C ASN A 458 -27.57 -6.40 -1.78
N LEU A 459 -28.33 -7.31 -1.21
CA LEU A 459 -29.79 -7.32 -1.24
C LEU A 459 -30.41 -6.15 -0.46
N ALA A 460 -29.71 -5.67 0.58
CA ALA A 460 -30.16 -4.55 1.40
C ALA A 460 -30.15 -3.20 0.67
N GLU A 461 -29.34 -3.04 -0.40
CA GLU A 461 -29.17 -1.77 -1.10
C GLU A 461 -30.33 -1.45 -2.06
N PHE A 462 -31.05 -2.48 -2.53
CA PHE A 462 -32.14 -2.36 -3.51
C PHE A 462 -33.53 -2.28 -2.88
N ALA A 463 -33.67 -2.66 -1.60
CA ALA A 463 -34.93 -2.53 -0.86
C ALA A 463 -35.30 -1.07 -0.53
N THR A 464 -34.31 -0.17 -0.46
CA THR A 464 -34.53 1.26 -0.14
C THR A 464 -34.91 2.12 -1.36
N SER A 465 -34.79 1.62 -2.58
CA SER A 465 -35.11 2.38 -3.81
C SER A 465 -36.56 2.24 -4.28
N THR A 466 -37.35 1.31 -3.74
CA THR A 466 -38.74 1.06 -4.18
C THR A 466 -39.80 1.83 -3.39
N SER A 467 -39.43 2.61 -2.36
CA SER A 467 -40.41 3.30 -1.51
C SER A 467 -40.65 4.78 -1.84
N ASN A 468 -39.96 5.37 -2.81
CA ASN A 468 -40.14 6.79 -3.19
C ASN A 468 -40.07 6.96 -4.72
N GLU A 469 -41.14 6.62 -5.42
CA GLU A 469 -41.67 7.35 -6.58
C GLU A 469 -42.87 6.58 -7.16
N VAL A 470 -44.07 6.87 -6.66
CA VAL A 470 -45.31 6.64 -7.42
C VAL A 470 -45.82 8.02 -7.83
N LEU A 471 -45.49 8.43 -9.05
CA LEU A 471 -46.18 9.51 -9.73
C LEU A 471 -47.46 8.93 -10.38
N PRO A 472 -48.65 9.52 -10.18
CA PRO A 472 -49.88 8.97 -10.73
C PRO A 472 -49.95 9.26 -12.22
N ILE A 473 -49.83 8.22 -13.05
CA ILE A 473 -50.20 8.30 -14.47
C ILE A 473 -51.73 8.22 -14.55
N ARG A 474 -52.36 9.36 -14.84
CA ARG A 474 -53.77 9.43 -15.26
C ARG A 474 -53.90 8.77 -16.64
N ILE A 475 -54.52 7.61 -16.70
CA ILE A 475 -54.99 7.01 -17.96
C ILE A 475 -56.46 7.42 -18.15
N HIS A 476 -56.72 8.25 -19.17
CA HIS A 476 -58.05 8.50 -19.68
C HIS A 476 -58.55 7.24 -20.39
N LEU A 477 -59.53 6.54 -19.80
CA LEU A 477 -60.21 5.41 -20.43
C LEU A 477 -61.47 5.92 -21.13
N GLY A 478 -61.47 5.83 -22.47
CA GLY A 478 -62.65 6.00 -23.31
C GLY A 478 -63.60 4.80 -23.17
N SER A 479 -64.88 5.13 -23.18
CA SER A 479 -66.07 4.28 -23.05
C SER A 479 -66.11 3.06 -24.00
N ALA A 480 -66.50 1.89 -23.47
CA ALA A 480 -67.77 1.21 -23.79
C ALA A 480 -67.72 -0.30 -23.45
N GLY A 481 -68.80 -0.82 -22.83
CA GLY A 481 -69.10 -2.26 -22.84
C GLY A 481 -69.40 -2.88 -21.47
N SER A 482 -70.56 -2.55 -20.91
CA SER A 482 -71.18 -3.22 -19.76
C SER A 482 -71.52 -4.69 -20.07
N ILE A 483 -71.30 -5.60 -19.10
CA ILE A 483 -72.27 -6.63 -18.66
C ILE A 483 -71.91 -7.01 -17.22
N GLN A 484 -72.89 -6.80 -16.32
CA GLN A 484 -72.91 -7.28 -14.94
C GLN A 484 -73.47 -8.71 -14.89
N SER A 485 -73.08 -9.50 -13.90
CA SER A 485 -74.01 -9.98 -12.83
C SER A 485 -73.39 -11.06 -11.94
N ALA A 486 -73.92 -11.13 -10.73
CA ALA A 486 -73.37 -11.72 -9.52
C ALA A 486 -73.84 -13.16 -9.26
N SER A 487 -73.16 -13.88 -8.36
CA SER A 487 -73.79 -14.45 -7.15
C SER A 487 -72.84 -15.27 -6.27
N ALA A 488 -73.18 -15.27 -4.98
CA ALA A 488 -72.52 -15.88 -3.84
C ALA A 488 -72.78 -17.40 -3.69
N ALA A 489 -71.94 -18.10 -2.90
CA ALA A 489 -72.35 -18.96 -1.76
C ALA A 489 -71.28 -20.02 -1.33
N THR A 490 -70.83 -19.89 -0.08
CA THR A 490 -70.90 -20.87 1.04
C THR A 490 -70.17 -22.25 1.01
N LYS A 491 -69.24 -22.41 1.99
CA LYS A 491 -68.86 -23.55 2.89
C LYS A 491 -68.84 -25.00 2.32
N THR A 492 -67.91 -25.91 2.67
CA THR A 492 -67.71 -26.51 4.01
C THR A 492 -66.55 -27.55 3.93
N GLU A 493 -65.70 -27.66 4.96
CA GLU A 493 -64.74 -28.78 5.17
C GLU A 493 -65.24 -29.72 6.30
N PRO A 494 -64.91 -31.04 6.27
CA PRO A 494 -65.10 -31.94 7.41
C PRO A 494 -63.79 -32.38 8.10
N GLN A 495 -63.97 -32.82 9.36
CA GLN A 495 -62.98 -33.07 10.42
C GLN A 495 -62.27 -34.46 10.40
N VAL A 496 -61.16 -34.45 11.17
CA VAL A 496 -60.24 -35.45 11.79
C VAL A 496 -60.82 -36.81 12.25
N PRO A 497 -59.97 -37.82 12.57
CA PRO A 497 -59.66 -38.08 13.99
C PRO A 497 -58.20 -38.50 14.34
N SER A 498 -57.90 -38.37 15.63
CA SER A 498 -56.61 -38.33 16.35
C SER A 498 -56.24 -39.65 17.08
N ILE A 499 -55.00 -39.77 17.61
CA ILE A 499 -54.55 -40.06 19.02
C ILE A 499 -53.39 -41.12 19.01
N PRO A 500 -52.46 -41.32 19.99
CA PRO A 500 -51.90 -40.53 21.12
C PRO A 500 -50.34 -40.46 21.24
N ILE A 501 -49.89 -39.61 22.18
CA ILE A 501 -48.55 -39.36 22.76
C ILE A 501 -48.24 -40.31 23.95
N PRO A 502 -46.96 -40.43 24.40
CA PRO A 502 -46.66 -40.46 25.84
C PRO A 502 -45.69 -39.37 26.32
N ARG A 503 -45.96 -38.88 27.54
CA ARG A 503 -45.28 -37.83 28.34
C ARG A 503 -44.07 -38.36 29.11
N VAL A 504 -43.11 -37.47 29.41
CA VAL A 504 -42.33 -37.48 30.67
C VAL A 504 -42.15 -36.03 31.18
N ASN A 505 -42.24 -35.88 32.51
CA ASN A 505 -42.32 -34.66 33.31
C ASN A 505 -40.97 -33.97 33.60
N GLY A 506 -41.03 -32.65 33.85
CA GLY A 506 -40.63 -32.11 35.17
C GLY A 506 -39.49 -31.10 35.22
N GLY A 507 -39.79 -29.89 35.73
CA GLY A 507 -38.80 -29.03 36.41
C GLY A 507 -38.87 -27.54 36.06
N GLY A 508 -39.72 -26.78 36.76
CA GLY A 508 -39.77 -25.32 36.69
C GLY A 508 -38.77 -24.63 37.62
N GLY A 509 -38.46 -23.37 37.31
CA GLY A 509 -37.71 -22.47 38.17
C GLY A 509 -37.80 -21.02 37.69
N THR A 510 -38.63 -20.22 38.36
CA THR A 510 -38.73 -18.77 38.24
C THR A 510 -37.74 -18.10 39.19
N GLY A 511 -37.09 -17.01 38.74
CA GLY A 511 -36.16 -16.23 39.56
C GLY A 511 -36.01 -14.79 39.07
N ARG A 512 -36.37 -13.85 39.93
CA ARG A 512 -36.57 -12.40 39.76
C ARG A 512 -35.28 -11.66 40.15
N GLY A 513 -34.89 -10.58 39.47
CA GLY A 513 -33.78 -9.75 39.94
C GLY A 513 -33.50 -8.47 39.13
N LYS A 514 -34.09 -7.36 39.57
CA LYS A 514 -33.76 -5.98 39.13
C LYS A 514 -32.32 -5.61 39.50
N ARG A 515 -31.64 -4.82 38.65
CA ARG A 515 -30.82 -3.68 39.08
C ARG A 515 -30.73 -2.63 37.98
N ALA A 516 -31.10 -1.41 38.36
CA ALA A 516 -31.06 -0.19 37.58
C ALA A 516 -29.77 0.61 37.89
N SER A 517 -29.59 1.71 37.13
CA SER A 517 -28.57 2.76 37.24
C SER A 517 -27.26 2.41 36.51
N SER A 518 -26.74 3.20 35.56
CA SER A 518 -26.69 4.66 35.52
C SER A 518 -26.58 5.14 34.07
N GLU A 519 -27.40 6.13 33.71
CA GLU A 519 -27.17 6.98 32.54
C GLU A 519 -25.85 7.73 32.73
N ASN A 520 -24.99 7.71 31.71
CA ASN A 520 -24.05 8.79 31.47
C ASN A 520 -24.28 9.24 30.02
N LYS A 521 -25.04 10.32 29.89
CA LYS A 521 -25.08 11.12 28.66
C LYS A 521 -23.69 11.70 28.48
N ASN A 522 -23.04 11.40 27.35
CA ASN A 522 -22.02 12.29 26.84
C ASN A 522 -22.22 12.50 25.34
N ALA A 523 -22.42 13.78 25.04
CA ALA A 523 -22.59 14.35 23.73
C ALA A 523 -21.32 14.16 22.89
N ASN A 524 -21.51 13.71 21.65
CA ASN A 524 -20.75 14.12 20.45
C ASN A 524 -21.30 13.34 19.25
N LEU A 525 -22.58 13.59 18.93
CA LEU A 525 -23.07 13.41 17.57
C LEU A 525 -22.58 14.61 16.79
N LEU A 526 -21.62 14.38 15.89
CA LEU A 526 -21.30 15.10 14.65
C LEU A 526 -19.85 14.77 14.28
N SER A 527 -19.64 13.75 13.44
CA SER A 527 -18.34 13.50 12.81
C SER A 527 -18.53 13.27 11.30
N PRO A 528 -17.85 14.03 10.42
CA PRO A 528 -17.94 13.88 8.98
C PRO A 528 -17.30 12.56 8.50
N ARG A 529 -17.87 12.00 7.43
CA ARG A 529 -17.55 10.67 6.87
C ARG A 529 -16.05 10.48 6.61
N LYS A 530 -15.47 9.42 7.20
CA LYS A 530 -14.09 8.94 7.01
C LYS A 530 -13.83 8.52 5.56
N PRO A 531 -12.70 8.91 4.93
CA PRO A 531 -12.23 8.26 3.70
C PRO A 531 -11.77 6.83 4.02
N LYS A 532 -12.28 5.84 3.25
CA LYS A 532 -11.88 4.42 3.38
C LYS A 532 -10.74 4.13 2.41
N ARG A 533 -9.60 3.65 2.92
CA ARG A 533 -8.61 2.93 2.09
C ARG A 533 -9.29 1.69 1.47
N PRO A 534 -9.01 1.32 0.21
CA PRO A 534 -9.59 0.12 -0.40
C PRO A 534 -9.34 -1.09 0.49
N ARG A 535 -10.40 -1.62 1.09
CA ARG A 535 -10.34 -2.79 1.98
C ARG A 535 -10.15 -4.03 1.11
N THR A 536 -9.11 -4.81 1.35
CA THR A 536 -9.08 -6.22 0.93
C THR A 536 -9.17 -7.14 2.15
N PHE A 537 -10.41 -7.60 2.41
CA PHE A 537 -10.83 -8.76 3.20
C PHE A 537 -10.25 -8.97 4.62
N SER A 538 -11.05 -8.65 5.64
CA SER A 538 -11.26 -9.48 6.83
C SER A 538 -12.58 -9.08 7.51
N PHE A 539 -13.31 -10.07 8.04
CA PHE A 539 -14.55 -9.94 8.80
C PHE A 539 -14.22 -9.62 10.27
N ASP A 540 -14.98 -8.72 10.90
CA ASP A 540 -14.86 -8.40 12.33
C ASP A 540 -16.24 -8.56 12.98
N GLU A 541 -16.31 -9.39 14.04
CA GLU A 541 -17.54 -9.85 14.69
C GLU A 541 -18.17 -8.75 15.57
N ALA A 542 -17.36 -7.81 16.08
CA ALA A 542 -17.87 -6.64 16.82
C ALA A 542 -18.47 -5.56 15.90
N ALA A 543 -18.08 -5.53 14.63
CA ALA A 543 -18.69 -4.65 13.62
C ALA A 543 -20.08 -5.17 13.19
N VAL A 544 -20.38 -6.45 13.39
CA VAL A 544 -21.71 -7.02 13.11
C VAL A 544 -22.75 -6.44 14.06
N GLU A 545 -22.42 -6.28 15.35
CA GLU A 545 -23.38 -5.83 16.36
C GLU A 545 -23.73 -4.34 16.25
N GLN A 546 -22.78 -3.49 15.86
CA GLN A 546 -23.05 -2.07 15.55
C GLN A 546 -23.64 -1.84 14.14
N MET A 547 -23.35 -2.68 13.15
CA MET A 547 -23.91 -2.56 11.79
C MET A 547 -25.33 -3.14 11.66
N VAL A 548 -25.75 -4.05 12.54
CA VAL A 548 -27.16 -4.48 12.65
C VAL A 548 -28.09 -3.31 13.02
N ARG A 549 -27.54 -2.21 13.57
CA ARG A 549 -28.31 -0.98 13.87
C ARG A 549 -28.29 0.08 12.77
N ALA A 550 -27.50 -0.06 11.71
CA ALA A 550 -27.41 0.91 10.59
C ALA A 550 -27.39 0.18 9.24
N GLY A 551 -28.58 0.01 8.64
CA GLY A 551 -28.86 -0.97 7.58
C GLY A 551 -28.36 -0.67 6.17
N SER A 552 -27.06 -0.72 5.90
CA SER A 552 -26.56 -1.10 4.57
C SER A 552 -25.20 -1.81 4.64
N ALA A 553 -25.14 -3.04 4.13
CA ALA A 553 -23.87 -3.78 4.02
C ALA A 553 -22.96 -3.13 2.94
N PRO A 554 -21.62 -3.28 3.02
CA PRO A 554 -20.71 -2.75 2.00
C PRO A 554 -20.73 -3.59 0.70
N ASP A 555 -20.64 -2.92 -0.45
CA ASP A 555 -20.50 -3.53 -1.78
C ASP A 555 -19.23 -4.41 -1.83
N ARG A 556 -19.36 -5.62 -2.40
CA ARG A 556 -18.32 -6.67 -2.45
C ARG A 556 -17.52 -6.65 -3.75
N ASN A 557 -17.86 -5.75 -4.65
CA ASN A 557 -17.22 -5.61 -5.93
C ASN A 557 -15.99 -4.66 -5.84
N PRO A 558 -14.94 -4.86 -6.67
CA PRO A 558 -14.76 -5.99 -7.60
C PRO A 558 -14.49 -7.32 -6.89
N LEU A 559 -15.21 -8.36 -7.31
CA LEU A 559 -15.10 -9.69 -6.72
C LEU A 559 -14.15 -10.58 -7.54
N ALA A 560 -12.94 -10.77 -7.05
CA ALA A 560 -11.97 -11.67 -7.69
C ALA A 560 -12.38 -13.14 -7.54
N PRO A 561 -12.04 -14.01 -8.52
CA PRO A 561 -12.24 -15.46 -8.38
C PRO A 561 -11.56 -16.00 -7.13
N CYS A 562 -12.25 -16.88 -6.39
CA CYS A 562 -11.64 -17.58 -5.26
C CYS A 562 -10.51 -18.52 -5.72
N GLY A 563 -9.72 -19.08 -4.79
CA GLY A 563 -8.60 -19.98 -5.12
C GLY A 563 -9.00 -21.13 -6.06
N ALA A 564 -10.08 -21.84 -5.75
CA ALA A 564 -10.57 -22.95 -6.57
C ALA A 564 -11.08 -22.50 -7.96
N CYS A 565 -11.82 -21.40 -8.03
CA CYS A 565 -12.25 -20.85 -9.33
C CYS A 565 -11.03 -20.41 -10.15
N LYS A 566 -10.05 -19.76 -9.53
CA LYS A 566 -8.83 -19.31 -10.19
C LYS A 566 -8.09 -20.47 -10.84
N GLU A 567 -7.95 -21.61 -10.17
CA GLU A 567 -7.33 -22.82 -10.76
C GLU A 567 -8.08 -23.31 -12.00
N TRP A 568 -9.42 -23.36 -11.96
CA TRP A 568 -10.24 -23.73 -13.12
C TRP A 568 -10.05 -22.75 -14.28
N LEU A 569 -10.10 -21.46 -14.00
CA LEU A 569 -10.00 -20.42 -15.01
C LEU A 569 -8.59 -20.37 -15.62
N VAL A 570 -7.54 -20.62 -14.84
CA VAL A 570 -6.16 -20.76 -15.35
C VAL A 570 -6.06 -21.98 -16.28
N LYS A 571 -6.62 -23.14 -15.91
CA LYS A 571 -6.66 -24.31 -16.80
C LYS A 571 -7.44 -24.04 -18.09
N ILE A 572 -8.49 -23.23 -18.06
CA ILE A 572 -9.16 -22.78 -19.28
C ILE A 572 -8.21 -21.90 -20.11
N ALA A 573 -7.57 -20.93 -19.47
CA ALA A 573 -6.64 -20.00 -20.10
C ALA A 573 -5.40 -20.67 -20.71
N GLU A 574 -4.92 -21.78 -20.18
CA GLU A 574 -3.82 -22.57 -20.78
C GLU A 574 -4.15 -23.03 -22.20
N ALA A 575 -5.40 -23.42 -22.47
CA ALA A 575 -5.87 -23.82 -23.79
C ALA A 575 -6.46 -22.65 -24.60
N ASN A 576 -6.75 -21.52 -23.94
CA ASN A 576 -7.19 -20.27 -24.53
C ASN A 576 -6.53 -19.06 -23.85
N PRO A 577 -5.32 -18.65 -24.26
CA PRO A 577 -4.61 -17.54 -23.63
C PRO A 577 -5.38 -16.21 -23.68
N SER A 578 -6.29 -16.05 -24.66
CA SER A 578 -7.15 -14.88 -24.81
C SER A 578 -8.36 -14.86 -23.86
N PHE A 579 -8.51 -15.87 -22.99
CA PHE A 579 -9.61 -15.94 -22.03
C PHE A 579 -9.53 -14.81 -21.00
N ARG A 580 -10.65 -14.12 -20.79
CA ARG A 580 -10.72 -12.93 -19.93
C ARG A 580 -11.69 -13.12 -18.78
N VAL A 581 -11.29 -12.62 -17.61
CA VAL A 581 -12.16 -12.48 -16.42
C VAL A 581 -12.56 -11.02 -16.29
N VAL A 582 -13.85 -10.76 -16.20
CA VAL A 582 -14.44 -9.43 -16.03
C VAL A 582 -15.03 -9.31 -14.63
N THR A 583 -14.64 -8.28 -13.90
CA THR A 583 -15.23 -7.94 -12.60
C THR A 583 -15.71 -6.51 -12.60
N PHE A 584 -16.69 -6.17 -11.77
CA PHE A 584 -17.34 -4.86 -11.81
C PHE A 584 -16.83 -3.97 -10.69
N GLU A 585 -16.88 -2.65 -10.87
CA GLU A 585 -16.61 -1.71 -9.77
C GLU A 585 -17.67 -1.81 -8.65
N ASN A 586 -18.93 -2.01 -9.03
CA ASN A 586 -20.08 -2.06 -8.13
C ASN A 586 -21.25 -2.81 -8.76
N SER A 587 -22.30 -3.05 -7.97
CA SER A 587 -23.55 -3.72 -8.38
C SER A 587 -24.27 -3.06 -9.59
N ARG A 588 -23.98 -1.78 -9.89
CA ARG A 588 -24.56 -1.05 -11.01
C ARG A 588 -23.90 -1.38 -12.35
N CYS A 589 -22.77 -2.08 -12.35
CA CYS A 589 -22.03 -2.48 -13.55
C CYS A 589 -21.66 -1.29 -14.46
N ARG A 590 -21.32 -0.13 -13.88
CA ARG A 590 -20.98 1.09 -14.64
C ARG A 590 -19.58 1.05 -15.22
N ASN A 591 -18.64 0.49 -14.49
CA ASN A 591 -17.26 0.31 -14.92
C ASN A 591 -16.81 -1.12 -14.63
N VAL A 592 -15.86 -1.60 -15.42
CA VAL A 592 -15.33 -2.96 -15.35
C VAL A 592 -13.81 -3.01 -15.28
N TYR A 593 -13.31 -4.04 -14.63
CA TYR A 593 -11.93 -4.48 -14.70
C TYR A 593 -11.87 -5.72 -15.58
N ILE A 594 -10.97 -5.72 -16.55
CA ILE A 594 -10.77 -6.82 -17.50
C ILE A 594 -9.40 -7.40 -17.23
N LYS A 595 -9.35 -8.68 -16.90
CA LYS A 595 -8.10 -9.39 -16.60
C LYS A 595 -7.91 -10.57 -17.53
N GLN A 596 -6.82 -10.56 -18.29
CA GLN A 596 -6.32 -11.76 -18.95
C GLN A 596 -5.48 -12.55 -17.93
N LEU A 597 -5.64 -13.88 -17.88
CA LEU A 597 -5.01 -14.72 -16.85
C LEU A 597 -3.60 -15.21 -17.21
N MET A 598 -3.28 -15.21 -18.50
CA MET A 598 -1.99 -15.58 -19.11
C MET A 598 -1.58 -14.43 -20.02
#